data_AF-A0A318Y870-F1
#
_entry.id   AF-A0A318Y870-F1
#
_cell.length_a   1.000
_cell.length_b   1.000
_cell.length_c   1.000
_cell.angle_alpha   90.00
_cell.angle_beta   90.00
_cell.angle_gamma   90.00
#
_symmetry.space_group_name_H-M   'P 1'
#
loop_
_entity.id
_entity.type
_entity.pdbx_description
1 polymer ?
#
loop_
_entity_poly.entity_id
_entity_poly.type
_entity_poly.pdbx_seq_one_letter_code
_entity_poly.pdbx_strand_id
1 'polypeptide(L)'
;MSNQYERQAEDLYEAENDPSPVSGTYRDNSYAHETRSGLRNQVPVTRDDDIYEDPMQPPYSNTDQQLAQDEDEAIDQSNVIQGRTRGAKPQTRNQYNEGPDEDELPDEVLYGNVGTSSTRYA
;
A
#
# COMPACT_ATOMS: atom_id res chain seq x y z
N MET A 1 -21.11 34.43 33.09
CA MET A 1 -20.06 35.48 33.02
C MET A 1 -19.17 35.23 34.23
N SER A 2 -17.98 34.66 34.02
CA SER A 2 -17.07 34.34 35.12
C SER A 2 -16.62 35.61 35.82
N ASN A 3 -16.55 35.58 37.16
CA ASN A 3 -16.07 36.72 37.94
C ASN A 3 -14.54 36.84 37.86
N GLN A 4 -13.99 37.98 38.30
CA GLN A 4 -12.55 38.23 38.20
C GLN A 4 -11.70 37.22 38.99
N TYR A 5 -12.23 36.72 40.09
CA TYR A 5 -11.56 35.72 40.93
C TYR A 5 -11.51 34.35 40.24
N GLU A 6 -12.61 33.95 39.60
CA GLU A 6 -12.71 32.73 38.80
C GLU A 6 -11.73 32.77 37.63
N ARG A 7 -11.63 33.88 36.90
CA ARG A 7 -10.64 33.99 35.81
C ARG A 7 -9.20 33.85 36.30
N GLN A 8 -8.85 34.50 37.40
CA GLN A 8 -7.49 34.36 37.96
C GLN A 8 -7.20 32.93 38.44
N ALA A 9 -8.21 32.25 38.98
CA ALA A 9 -8.09 30.85 39.39
C ALA A 9 -7.94 29.92 38.17
N GLU A 10 -8.70 30.16 37.10
CA GLU A 10 -8.59 29.45 35.83
C GLU A 10 -7.22 29.66 35.18
N ASP A 11 -6.72 30.90 35.10
CA ASP A 11 -5.40 31.24 34.54
C ASP A 11 -4.26 30.56 35.32
N LEU A 12 -4.36 30.48 36.65
CA LEU A 12 -3.38 29.79 37.50
C LEU A 12 -3.45 28.27 37.33
N TYR A 13 -4.66 27.72 37.24
CA TYR A 13 -4.87 26.30 37.02
C TYR A 13 -4.32 25.87 35.65
N GLU A 14 -4.55 26.66 34.60
CA GLU A 14 -3.95 26.45 33.30
C GLU A 14 -2.42 26.58 33.38
N ALA A 15 -1.85 27.64 33.95
CA ALA A 15 -0.39 27.78 34.04
C ALA A 15 0.32 26.60 34.75
N GLU A 16 -0.34 25.97 35.73
CA GLU A 16 0.18 24.81 36.45
C GLU A 16 -0.05 23.46 35.73
N ASN A 17 -1.11 23.33 34.91
CA ASN A 17 -1.52 22.06 34.29
C ASN A 17 -1.45 22.03 32.75
N ASP A 18 -1.18 23.17 32.10
CA ASP A 18 -0.89 23.33 30.68
C ASP A 18 0.49 22.80 30.23
N PRO A 19 1.53 22.62 31.09
CA PRO A 19 2.62 21.75 30.69
C PRO A 19 2.06 20.33 30.56
N SER A 20 1.71 19.94 29.33
CA SER A 20 1.30 18.58 29.01
C SER A 20 2.32 17.63 29.62
N PRO A 21 1.95 16.82 30.63
CA PRO A 21 2.90 15.97 31.35
C PRO A 21 3.46 14.86 30.45
N VAL A 22 2.82 14.65 29.30
CA VAL A 22 3.31 13.74 28.26
C VAL A 22 4.21 14.53 27.33
N SER A 23 5.53 14.31 27.46
CA SER A 23 6.43 14.68 26.38
C SER A 23 5.94 13.97 25.12
N GLY A 24 5.70 14.68 24.01
CA GLY A 24 5.24 14.10 22.74
C GLY A 24 6.19 13.05 22.13
N THR A 25 7.27 12.71 22.83
CA THR A 25 8.33 11.78 22.48
C THR A 25 8.50 10.68 23.54
N TYR A 26 7.39 10.15 24.09
CA TYR A 26 7.43 8.93 24.91
C TYR A 26 7.76 7.73 24.01
N ARG A 27 8.81 6.98 24.35
CA ARG A 27 9.27 5.77 23.65
C ARG A 27 9.15 4.58 24.57
N ASP A 28 8.43 3.55 24.16
CA ASP A 28 8.23 2.33 24.95
C ASP A 28 8.27 1.08 24.07
N ASN A 29 9.34 0.31 24.17
CA ASN A 29 9.48 -0.94 23.41
C ASN A 29 9.00 -2.18 24.18
N SER A 30 8.35 -2.00 25.33
CA SER A 30 7.87 -3.11 26.16
C SER A 30 6.80 -3.95 25.47
N TYR A 31 6.10 -3.45 24.45
CA TYR A 31 5.13 -4.23 23.68
C TYR A 31 5.77 -5.05 22.55
N ALA A 32 6.97 -4.68 22.09
CA ALA A 32 7.65 -5.28 20.95
C ALA A 32 8.41 -6.57 21.33
N HIS A 33 7.74 -7.45 22.07
CA HIS A 33 8.23 -8.78 22.41
C HIS A 33 7.10 -9.82 22.31
N GLU A 34 7.44 -11.00 21.82
CA GLU A 34 6.50 -12.12 21.83
C GLU A 34 6.56 -12.83 23.18
N THR A 35 5.40 -12.93 23.84
CA THR A 35 5.26 -13.60 25.15
C THR A 35 5.33 -15.12 25.03
N ARG A 36 4.94 -15.70 23.88
CA ARG A 36 4.98 -17.14 23.62
C ARG A 36 6.25 -17.55 22.90
N SER A 37 7.09 -18.36 23.55
CA SER A 37 8.39 -18.77 22.99
C SER A 37 8.32 -19.42 21.60
N GLY A 38 7.21 -20.09 21.25
CA GLY A 38 7.03 -20.75 19.95
C GLY A 38 6.62 -19.80 18.80
N LEU A 39 6.25 -18.56 19.10
CA LEU A 39 5.88 -17.55 18.11
C LEU A 39 6.96 -16.47 17.95
N ARG A 40 8.06 -16.58 18.70
CA ARG A 40 9.20 -15.66 18.59
C ARG A 40 9.69 -15.64 17.14
N ASN A 41 9.78 -14.44 16.56
CA ASN A 41 10.18 -14.18 15.18
C ASN A 41 9.17 -14.65 14.10
N GLN A 42 7.94 -15.03 14.48
CA GLN A 42 6.89 -15.38 13.51
C GLN A 42 6.01 -14.17 13.17
N VAL A 43 5.77 -13.28 14.12
CA VAL A 43 5.01 -12.04 13.92
C VAL A 43 5.97 -10.86 14.05
N PRO A 44 6.20 -10.08 12.98
CA PRO A 44 7.02 -8.89 13.06
C PRO A 44 6.27 -7.80 13.84
N VAL A 45 6.87 -7.31 14.91
CA VAL A 45 6.39 -6.15 15.66
C VAL A 45 7.49 -5.10 15.63
N THR A 46 7.19 -3.96 15.04
CA THR A 46 8.10 -2.82 14.94
C THR A 46 8.14 -2.09 16.28
N ARG A 47 9.34 -1.70 16.71
CA ARG A 47 9.58 -0.88 17.91
C ARG A 47 9.35 0.60 17.60
N ASP A 48 9.14 1.40 18.64
CA ASP A 48 9.01 2.85 18.51
C ASP A 48 10.30 3.50 17.97
N ASP A 49 11.45 2.90 18.28
CA ASP A 49 12.78 3.39 17.89
C ASP A 49 13.34 2.75 16.63
N ASP A 50 12.60 1.83 16.00
CA ASP A 50 13.08 1.19 14.78
C ASP A 50 13.16 2.22 13.65
N ILE A 51 14.18 2.04 12.80
CA ILE A 51 14.35 2.88 11.61
C ILE A 51 13.15 2.61 10.70
N TYR A 52 12.35 3.65 10.48
CA TYR A 52 11.28 3.61 9.49
C TYR A 52 11.89 3.78 8.10
N GLU A 53 11.59 2.83 7.22
CA GLU A 53 11.91 2.97 5.80
C GLU A 53 10.97 4.01 5.20
N ASP A 54 11.52 5.15 4.76
CA ASP A 54 10.73 6.17 4.09
C ASP A 54 10.41 5.72 2.66
N PRO A 55 9.13 5.41 2.34
CA PRO A 55 8.76 5.03 0.98
C PRO A 55 8.87 6.22 0.01
N MET A 56 9.04 7.45 0.51
CA MET A 56 9.23 8.62 -0.32
C MET A 56 10.64 8.64 -0.89
N GLN A 57 10.72 8.59 -2.22
CA GLN A 57 11.96 8.64 -2.98
C GLN A 57 11.94 9.87 -3.90
N PRO A 58 12.20 11.09 -3.40
CA PRO A 58 12.36 12.26 -4.25
C PRO A 58 13.52 12.06 -5.25
N PRO A 59 13.37 12.43 -6.53
CA PRO A 59 12.27 13.20 -7.13
C PRO A 59 11.09 12.36 -7.66
N TYR A 60 11.15 11.03 -7.58
CA TYR A 60 10.18 10.13 -8.20
C TYR A 60 8.83 10.05 -7.46
N SER A 61 8.85 10.21 -6.12
CA SER A 61 7.65 10.32 -5.30
C SER A 61 7.04 11.73 -5.36
N ASN A 62 6.77 12.23 -6.57
CA ASN A 62 6.17 13.53 -6.83
C ASN A 62 4.79 13.35 -7.47
N THR A 63 3.75 13.44 -6.65
CA THR A 63 2.36 13.28 -7.10
C THR A 63 1.92 14.35 -8.08
N ASP A 64 2.45 15.58 -7.97
CA ASP A 64 2.12 16.67 -8.89
C ASP A 64 2.64 16.37 -10.30
N GLN A 65 3.86 15.82 -10.38
CA GLN A 65 4.44 15.41 -11.65
C GLN A 65 3.73 14.17 -12.24
N GLN A 66 3.37 13.20 -11.40
CA GLN A 66 2.61 12.02 -11.84
C GLN A 66 1.25 12.42 -12.40
N LEU A 67 0.50 13.27 -11.69
CA LEU A 67 -0.80 13.76 -12.16
C LEU A 67 -0.68 14.52 -13.49
N ALA A 68 0.33 15.38 -13.64
CA ALA A 68 0.55 16.09 -14.89
C ALA A 68 0.81 15.14 -16.07
N GLN A 69 1.60 14.08 -15.85
CA GLN A 69 1.85 13.06 -16.86
C GLN A 69 0.57 12.29 -17.23
N ASP A 70 -0.22 11.91 -16.22
CA ASP A 70 -1.50 11.22 -16.43
C ASP A 70 -2.49 12.10 -17.20
N GLU A 71 -2.55 13.41 -16.91
CA GLU A 71 -3.40 14.38 -17.61
C GLU A 71 -2.99 14.53 -19.08
N ASP A 72 -1.68 14.62 -19.36
CA ASP A 72 -1.13 14.67 -20.71
C ASP A 72 -1.44 13.38 -21.49
N GLU A 73 -1.26 12.21 -20.87
CA GLU A 73 -1.52 10.90 -21.48
C GLU A 73 -3.02 10.68 -21.75
N ALA A 74 -3.89 11.13 -20.85
CA ALA A 74 -5.34 10.98 -20.97
C ALA A 74 -5.93 11.84 -22.11
N ILE A 75 -5.32 12.99 -22.41
CA ILE A 75 -5.75 13.88 -23.49
C ILE A 75 -5.15 13.47 -24.84
N ASP A 76 -4.06 12.70 -24.84
CA ASP A 76 -3.43 12.25 -26.08
C ASP A 76 -4.34 11.32 -26.90
N GLN A 77 -4.87 11.86 -27.99
CA GLN A 77 -5.72 11.15 -28.93
C GLN A 77 -4.99 10.02 -29.66
N SER A 78 -3.65 9.99 -29.63
CA SER A 78 -2.85 8.90 -30.21
C SER A 78 -3.02 7.60 -29.44
N ASN A 79 -3.29 7.68 -28.13
CA ASN A 79 -3.59 6.54 -27.26
C ASN A 79 -5.04 6.03 -27.39
N VAL A 80 -5.89 6.79 -28.08
CA VAL A 80 -7.29 6.42 -28.29
C VAL A 80 -7.43 5.58 -29.57
N ILE A 81 -8.11 4.44 -29.45
CA ILE A 81 -8.47 3.62 -30.62
C ILE A 81 -9.35 4.45 -31.55
N GLN A 82 -8.87 4.71 -32.76
CA GLN A 82 -9.61 5.49 -33.75
C GLN A 82 -10.77 4.66 -34.34
N GLY A 83 -12.00 5.09 -34.06
CA GLY A 83 -13.21 4.56 -34.69
C GLY A 83 -13.90 3.41 -33.96
N ARG A 84 -14.85 2.76 -34.66
CA ARG A 84 -15.68 1.69 -34.08
C ARG A 84 -14.98 0.35 -34.24
N THR A 85 -14.68 -0.32 -33.13
CA THR A 85 -14.19 -1.72 -33.12
C THR A 85 -15.29 -2.76 -33.34
N ARG A 86 -16.57 -2.34 -33.34
CA ARG A 86 -17.71 -3.25 -33.47
C ARG A 86 -17.74 -3.90 -34.85
N GLY A 87 -17.43 -5.19 -34.92
CA GLY A 87 -17.38 -5.99 -36.15
C GLY A 87 -16.02 -5.98 -36.85
N ALA A 88 -15.02 -5.27 -36.30
CA ALA A 88 -13.67 -5.31 -36.83
C ALA A 88 -13.02 -6.67 -36.52
N LYS A 89 -12.37 -7.27 -37.52
CA LYS A 89 -11.54 -8.46 -37.31
C LYS A 89 -10.26 -8.06 -36.57
N PRO A 90 -9.80 -8.86 -35.61
CA PRO A 90 -8.62 -8.56 -34.81
C PRO A 90 -7.40 -8.47 -35.74
N GLN A 91 -6.59 -7.44 -35.58
CA GLN A 91 -5.42 -7.20 -36.44
C GLN A 91 -4.13 -7.79 -35.86
N THR A 92 -4.21 -8.53 -34.74
CA THR A 92 -3.05 -9.17 -34.12
C THR A 92 -2.43 -10.20 -35.09
N ARG A 93 -1.12 -10.41 -34.95
CA ARG A 93 -0.36 -11.36 -35.80
C ARG A 93 -0.96 -12.77 -35.80
N ASN A 94 -1.62 -13.13 -34.70
CA ASN A 94 -2.23 -14.45 -34.49
C ASN A 94 -3.77 -14.42 -34.64
N GLN A 95 -4.36 -13.27 -35.03
CA GLN A 95 -5.81 -13.03 -35.06
C GLN A 95 -6.49 -13.34 -33.70
N TYR A 96 -7.81 -13.55 -33.67
CA TYR A 96 -8.48 -14.14 -32.50
C TYR A 96 -8.00 -15.58 -32.43
N ASN A 97 -7.26 -15.89 -31.37
CA ASN A 97 -6.81 -17.22 -31.04
C ASN A 97 -7.20 -17.43 -29.57
N GLU A 98 -8.21 -18.27 -29.33
CA GLU A 98 -8.68 -18.61 -27.99
C GLU A 98 -7.73 -19.58 -27.28
N GLY A 99 -6.70 -20.05 -27.98
CA GLY A 99 -5.81 -21.11 -27.54
C GLY A 99 -6.25 -22.47 -28.06
N PRO A 100 -5.52 -23.54 -27.70
CA PRO A 100 -5.99 -24.90 -27.88
C PRO A 100 -7.26 -25.17 -27.06
N ASP A 101 -8.16 -25.97 -27.61
CA ASP A 101 -9.32 -26.49 -26.87
C ASP A 101 -8.86 -27.37 -25.69
N GLU A 102 -9.74 -27.63 -24.72
CA GLU A 102 -9.42 -28.46 -23.54
C GLU A 102 -8.87 -29.85 -23.94
N ASP A 103 -9.40 -30.43 -25.03
CA ASP A 103 -8.96 -31.73 -25.56
C ASP A 103 -7.63 -31.67 -26.32
N GLU A 104 -7.13 -30.47 -26.61
CA GLU A 104 -5.85 -30.21 -27.28
C GLU A 104 -4.74 -29.82 -26.28
N LEU A 105 -5.07 -29.70 -24.99
CA LEU A 105 -4.09 -29.50 -23.94
C LEU A 105 -3.23 -30.76 -23.75
N PRO A 106 -1.92 -30.62 -23.44
CA PRO A 106 -1.09 -31.76 -23.06
C PRO A 106 -1.70 -32.49 -21.86
N ASP A 107 -1.64 -33.83 -21.84
CA ASP A 107 -2.16 -34.67 -20.75
C ASP A 107 -1.68 -34.19 -19.38
N GLU A 108 -0.44 -33.73 -19.28
CA GLU A 108 0.11 -33.25 -18.01
C GLU A 108 -0.58 -31.97 -17.50
N VAL A 109 -1.06 -31.12 -18.40
CA VAL A 109 -1.82 -29.90 -18.08
C VAL A 109 -3.29 -30.25 -17.85
N LEU A 110 -3.89 -31.05 -18.73
CA LEU A 110 -5.29 -31.48 -18.65
C LEU A 110 -5.59 -32.24 -17.34
N TYR A 111 -4.65 -33.08 -16.89
CA TYR A 111 -4.77 -33.84 -15.65
C TYR A 111 -4.07 -33.18 -14.44
N GLY A 112 -3.55 -31.95 -14.58
CA GLY A 112 -2.98 -31.19 -13.46
C GLY A 112 -1.69 -31.78 -12.87
N ASN A 113 -0.93 -32.54 -13.66
CA ASN A 113 0.33 -33.15 -13.26
C ASN A 113 1.50 -32.15 -13.31
N VAL A 114 1.34 -31.01 -13.98
CA VAL A 114 2.27 -29.87 -13.98
C VAL A 114 1.53 -28.58 -13.67
N GLY A 115 2.07 -27.78 -12.73
CA GLY A 115 1.40 -26.59 -12.18
C GLY A 115 1.58 -26.41 -10.68
N THR A 116 2.70 -26.86 -10.11
CA THR A 116 2.98 -26.68 -8.68
C THR A 116 3.32 -25.22 -8.40
N SER A 117 2.67 -24.62 -7.40
CA SER A 117 3.16 -23.40 -6.77
C SER A 117 4.62 -23.59 -6.31
N SER A 118 5.44 -22.55 -6.44
CA SER A 118 6.89 -22.56 -6.18
C SER A 118 7.29 -22.84 -4.72
N THR A 119 6.38 -23.23 -3.85
CA THR A 119 6.63 -23.50 -2.42
C THR A 119 6.99 -24.96 -2.10
N ARG A 120 7.39 -25.77 -3.08
CA ARG A 120 7.95 -27.11 -2.83
C ARG A 120 9.45 -27.15 -3.09
N TYR A 121 10.23 -26.48 -2.26
CA TYR A 121 11.62 -26.89 -2.02
C TYR A 121 12.00 -26.65 -0.55
N ALA A 122 12.30 -27.78 0.09
CA ALA A 122 13.05 -28.04 1.34
C ALA A 122 12.56 -27.40 2.65
#